data_AF-A0A4R6GWF6-F1
#
_entry.id   AF-A0A4R6GWF6-F1
#
_cell.length_a   1.000
_cell.length_b   1.000
_cell.length_c   1.000
_cell.angle_alpha   90.00
_cell.angle_beta   90.00
_cell.angle_gamma   90.00
#
_symmetry.space_group_name_H-M   'P 1'
#
loop_
_entity.id
_entity.type
_entity.pdbx_description
1 polymer ?
#
loop_
_entity_poly.entity_id
_entity_poly.type
_entity_poly.pdbx_seq_one_letter_code
_entity_poly.pdbx_strand_id
1 'polypeptide(L)'
;MSNGKSTVVEFLKEIENYETNENSLILNLSTFKIFNSIEFENSTILANEEELKSNKTKFDFIIGDLPFGLNRVESILPFKTKVNSNWNFIYEGLKVLSENGLALFLIEPTILYSTLGKSYLLALEKENFYYNGVFNVPEKIFYPQTSFRPILLSFSKKQTPDLFISELNEENEKEISANFKNWSNSNNIETGILINKSEFESFNKFKIKTQIDNLKTQYKDYENYRISDISFSINLTREQFEHKENCIYVPKIGSSQVVSSIADTKIKHQNYFQVELNSEIAIAEYLKLFYKSELGRLILNSLSTSSFIPHINKADIAESLVALPSIPEQELLIHTNNKLEELQETIDDLQLELSLNPKNTDVILEKFDSIQGPLKSLSQEDEILSLIRKGEGKQIEFKQTFSKNIRTKQKDKEIEKSSLKNIVGFLNAEGGTLLIGVSDDGNVTGIEDDFFKTNDKYLLHFKNLINSKIGSAYYPLIDFDIFTVLNKKVLKVDCKASTEPCFYEETEFYVRTNPATDRLEGRRQMEYIKSRFK
;
A
#
# COMPACT_ATOMS: atom_id res chain seq x y z
N MET A 1 -20.83 15.09 2.66
CA MET A 1 -20.01 14.48 1.59
C MET A 1 -19.44 13.19 2.15
N SER A 2 -19.16 12.15 1.35
CA SER A 2 -18.27 11.07 1.80
C SER A 2 -16.94 11.71 2.22
N ASN A 3 -16.33 11.26 3.31
CA ASN A 3 -15.10 11.89 3.81
C ASN A 3 -14.02 11.99 2.71
N GLY A 4 -13.92 10.98 1.84
CA GLY A 4 -12.98 10.99 0.72
C GLY A 4 -13.17 12.11 -0.31
N LYS A 5 -14.40 12.64 -0.50
CA LYS A 5 -14.60 13.82 -1.36
C LYS A 5 -14.06 15.09 -0.68
N SER A 6 -14.25 15.20 0.64
CA SER A 6 -13.71 16.32 1.43
C SER A 6 -12.20 16.34 1.35
N THR A 7 -11.56 15.18 1.51
CA THR A 7 -10.10 15.03 1.39
C THR A 7 -9.55 15.58 0.08
N VAL A 8 -10.14 15.20 -1.06
CA VAL A 8 -9.65 15.69 -2.37
C VAL A 8 -9.83 17.20 -2.48
N VAL A 9 -10.96 17.73 -1.99
CA VAL A 9 -11.24 19.18 -1.98
C VAL A 9 -10.25 19.93 -1.10
N GLU A 10 -9.97 19.43 0.10
CA GLU A 10 -9.03 20.03 1.04
C GLU A 10 -7.60 20.00 0.50
N PHE A 11 -7.18 18.86 -0.08
CA PHE A 11 -5.90 18.76 -0.78
C PHE A 11 -5.75 19.81 -1.89
N LEU A 12 -6.76 19.97 -2.76
CA LEU A 12 -6.73 20.96 -3.83
C LEU A 12 -6.66 22.41 -3.31
N LYS A 13 -7.33 22.71 -2.19
CA LYS A 13 -7.26 24.01 -1.52
C LYS A 13 -5.87 24.27 -0.93
N GLU A 14 -5.25 23.27 -0.31
CA GLU A 14 -3.90 23.39 0.22
C GLU A 14 -2.88 23.62 -0.91
N ILE A 15 -3.00 22.92 -2.05
CA ILE A 15 -2.16 23.17 -3.22
C ILE A 15 -2.35 24.60 -3.74
N GLU A 16 -3.58 25.08 -3.85
CA GLU A 16 -3.87 26.44 -4.34
C GLU A 16 -3.24 27.51 -3.44
N ASN A 17 -3.31 27.34 -2.12
CA ASN A 17 -2.66 28.25 -1.15
C ASN A 17 -1.13 28.36 -1.33
N TYR A 18 -0.47 27.29 -1.80
CA TYR A 18 0.97 27.29 -2.05
C TYR A 18 1.36 27.94 -3.37
N GLU A 19 0.40 28.10 -4.27
CA GLU A 19 0.63 28.75 -5.54
C GLU A 19 0.34 30.25 -5.42
N THR A 20 1.26 31.08 -5.93
CA THR A 20 1.05 32.52 -6.02
C THR A 20 0.16 32.84 -7.23
N ASN A 21 -1.06 32.32 -7.23
CA ASN A 21 -1.91 32.31 -8.42
C ASN A 21 -2.84 33.52 -8.44
N GLU A 22 -2.76 34.31 -9.51
CA GLU A 22 -3.69 35.41 -9.72
C GLU A 22 -5.01 34.92 -10.34
N ASN A 23 -5.01 33.81 -11.10
CA ASN A 23 -6.19 33.27 -11.78
C ASN A 23 -6.30 31.73 -11.72
N SER A 24 -7.45 31.25 -11.26
CA SER A 24 -7.78 29.82 -11.14
C SER A 24 -8.94 29.42 -12.07
N LEU A 25 -8.88 28.23 -12.67
CA LEU A 25 -9.94 27.65 -13.51
C LEU A 25 -10.44 26.34 -12.90
N ILE A 26 -11.76 26.23 -12.74
CA ILE A 26 -12.44 25.04 -12.25
C ILE A 26 -13.30 24.46 -13.38
N LEU A 27 -12.93 23.29 -13.88
CA LEU A 27 -13.73 22.52 -14.83
C LEU A 27 -14.60 21.54 -14.06
N ASN A 28 -15.91 21.75 -14.07
CA ASN A 28 -16.87 20.94 -13.34
C ASN A 28 -17.81 20.23 -14.32
N LEU A 29 -17.24 19.27 -15.06
CA LEU A 29 -17.88 18.61 -16.20
C LEU A 29 -18.50 17.26 -15.82
N SER A 30 -18.15 16.73 -14.66
CA SER A 30 -18.62 15.46 -14.12
C SER A 30 -20.02 15.55 -13.53
N THR A 31 -20.77 14.44 -13.55
CA THR A 31 -22.04 14.31 -12.85
C THR A 31 -21.89 14.16 -11.33
N PHE A 32 -20.70 13.76 -10.85
CA PHE A 32 -20.41 13.59 -9.43
C PHE A 32 -20.16 14.92 -8.70
N LYS A 33 -19.79 15.96 -9.46
CA LYS A 33 -19.61 17.36 -9.03
C LYS A 33 -18.83 17.50 -7.73
N ILE A 34 -17.67 16.85 -7.64
CA ILE A 34 -16.81 16.88 -6.44
C ILE A 34 -16.37 18.31 -6.14
N PHE A 35 -16.08 19.10 -7.17
CA PHE A 35 -15.52 20.46 -7.02
C PHE A 35 -16.58 21.55 -6.80
N ASN A 36 -17.86 21.20 -6.62
CA ASN A 36 -18.93 22.17 -6.35
C ASN A 36 -18.70 23.03 -5.10
N SER A 37 -17.97 22.51 -4.10
CA SER A 37 -17.71 23.21 -2.84
C SER A 37 -16.38 23.97 -2.83
N ILE A 38 -15.72 24.06 -3.99
CA ILE A 38 -14.48 24.81 -4.15
C ILE A 38 -14.83 26.22 -4.61
N GLU A 39 -14.43 27.20 -3.80
CA GLU A 39 -14.49 28.62 -4.11
C GLU A 39 -13.08 29.17 -3.89
N PHE A 40 -12.43 29.63 -4.95
CA PHE A 40 -11.15 30.35 -4.88
C PHE A 40 -11.42 31.84 -5.17
N GLU A 41 -10.65 32.74 -4.57
CA GLU A 41 -10.91 34.20 -4.64
C GLU A 41 -10.96 34.72 -6.09
N ASN A 42 -10.13 34.19 -6.99
CA ASN A 42 -10.10 34.52 -8.42
C ASN A 42 -10.36 33.30 -9.31
N SER A 43 -11.49 32.62 -9.10
CA SER A 43 -11.86 31.43 -9.89
C SER A 43 -12.84 31.71 -11.03
N THR A 44 -12.57 31.14 -12.20
CA THR A 44 -13.55 30.94 -13.27
C THR A 44 -14.07 29.51 -13.22
N ILE A 45 -15.38 29.32 -13.20
CA ILE A 45 -16.00 27.98 -13.23
C ILE A 45 -16.59 27.76 -14.61
N LEU A 46 -16.17 26.68 -15.29
CA LEU A 46 -16.73 26.25 -16.56
C LEU A 46 -17.41 24.90 -16.41
N ALA A 47 -18.64 24.79 -16.94
CA ALA A 47 -19.47 23.59 -16.80
C ALA A 47 -19.83 22.94 -18.15
N ASN A 48 -19.35 23.49 -19.27
CA ASN A 48 -19.52 22.88 -20.59
C ASN A 48 -18.27 23.04 -21.49
N GLU A 49 -18.24 22.25 -22.56
CA GLU A 49 -17.10 22.15 -23.49
C GLU A 49 -16.91 23.39 -24.37
N GLU A 50 -18.00 24.05 -24.78
CA GLU A 50 -17.96 25.20 -25.68
C GLU A 50 -17.33 26.42 -25.02
N GLU A 51 -17.62 26.64 -23.73
CA GLU A 51 -17.00 27.67 -22.92
C GLU A 51 -15.48 27.45 -22.80
N LEU A 52 -15.04 26.21 -22.59
CA LEU A 52 -13.62 25.90 -22.48
C LEU A 52 -12.87 26.15 -23.79
N LYS A 53 -13.45 25.72 -24.92
CA LYS A 53 -12.84 25.89 -26.26
C LYS A 53 -12.75 27.35 -26.70
N SER A 54 -13.69 28.18 -26.27
CA SER A 54 -13.73 29.60 -26.62
C SER A 54 -12.88 30.48 -25.68
N ASN A 55 -12.48 29.96 -24.53
CA ASN A 55 -11.69 30.69 -23.54
C ASN A 55 -10.23 30.87 -23.99
N LYS A 56 -9.73 32.10 -23.89
CA LYS A 56 -8.34 32.48 -24.21
C LYS A 56 -7.57 33.02 -23.01
N THR A 57 -8.22 33.18 -21.87
CA THR A 57 -7.61 33.62 -20.62
C THR A 57 -6.60 32.58 -20.17
N LYS A 58 -5.44 33.04 -19.67
CA LYS A 58 -4.42 32.16 -19.10
C LYS A 58 -4.66 31.99 -17.60
N PHE A 59 -4.48 30.77 -17.12
CA PHE A 59 -4.71 30.39 -15.73
C PHE A 59 -3.45 29.77 -15.14
N ASP A 60 -3.17 30.10 -13.89
CA ASP A 60 -2.02 29.57 -13.14
C ASP A 60 -2.39 28.32 -12.36
N PHE A 61 -3.65 28.20 -11.94
CA PHE A 61 -4.22 26.97 -11.41
C PHE A 61 -5.35 26.46 -12.26
N ILE A 62 -5.36 25.16 -12.58
CA ILE A 62 -6.50 24.52 -13.22
C ILE A 62 -6.86 23.25 -12.46
N ILE A 63 -8.11 23.09 -12.07
CA ILE A 63 -8.62 21.83 -11.54
C ILE A 63 -9.76 21.32 -12.41
N GLY A 64 -9.80 20.01 -12.68
CA GLY A 64 -10.88 19.42 -13.49
C GLY A 64 -11.49 18.16 -12.92
N ASP A 65 -12.79 18.20 -12.64
CA ASP A 65 -13.62 17.03 -12.33
C ASP A 65 -14.26 16.55 -13.64
N LEU A 66 -13.63 15.55 -14.25
CA LEU A 66 -13.98 15.09 -15.59
C LEU A 66 -15.01 13.96 -15.53
N PRO A 67 -15.96 13.91 -16.49
CA PRO A 67 -16.87 12.78 -16.61
C PRO A 67 -16.11 11.50 -16.94
N PHE A 68 -16.57 10.37 -16.41
CA PHE A 68 -15.96 9.06 -16.63
C PHE A 68 -16.79 8.20 -17.59
N GLY A 69 -16.14 7.23 -18.24
CA GLY A 69 -16.84 6.19 -19.01
C GLY A 69 -17.51 6.69 -20.30
N LEU A 70 -17.01 7.80 -20.86
CA LEU A 70 -17.51 8.34 -22.11
C LEU A 70 -17.01 7.56 -23.34
N ASN A 71 -17.72 7.73 -24.46
CA ASN A 71 -17.36 7.12 -25.74
C ASN A 71 -16.00 7.62 -26.25
N ARG A 72 -15.35 6.78 -27.07
CA ARG A 72 -14.12 7.18 -27.75
C ARG A 72 -14.40 8.06 -28.95
N VAL A 73 -13.72 9.20 -29.03
CA VAL A 73 -13.81 10.19 -30.11
C VAL A 73 -12.42 10.42 -30.72
N GLU A 74 -12.34 11.08 -31.87
CA GLU A 74 -11.04 11.44 -32.44
C GLU A 74 -10.27 12.34 -31.47
N SER A 75 -8.97 12.05 -31.31
CA SER A 75 -8.10 12.89 -30.50
C SER A 75 -7.92 14.25 -31.16
N ILE A 76 -7.93 15.30 -30.35
CA ILE A 76 -7.58 16.65 -30.80
C ILE A 76 -6.05 16.78 -31.00
N LEU A 77 -5.27 15.93 -30.31
CA LEU A 77 -3.82 15.86 -30.48
C LEU A 77 -3.46 15.24 -31.83
N PRO A 78 -2.28 15.57 -32.40
CA PRO A 78 -1.87 15.14 -33.73
C PRO A 78 -1.41 13.66 -33.78
N PHE A 79 -2.25 12.73 -33.32
CA PHE A 79 -2.07 11.29 -33.49
C PHE A 79 -3.39 10.61 -33.90
N LYS A 80 -3.31 9.74 -34.91
CA LYS A 80 -4.47 9.12 -35.57
C LYS A 80 -5.08 8.00 -34.73
N THR A 81 -5.66 8.30 -33.57
CA THR A 81 -6.34 7.29 -32.74
C THR A 81 -7.50 7.90 -31.97
N LYS A 82 -8.58 7.12 -31.80
CA LYS A 82 -9.70 7.53 -30.96
C LYS A 82 -9.34 7.36 -29.49
N VAL A 83 -9.55 8.41 -28.70
CA VAL A 83 -9.31 8.47 -27.26
C VAL A 83 -10.63 8.61 -26.50
N ASN A 84 -10.65 8.33 -25.20
CA ASN A 84 -11.83 8.62 -24.39
C ASN A 84 -12.11 10.13 -24.46
N SER A 85 -13.36 10.53 -24.70
CA SER A 85 -13.67 11.93 -24.98
C SER A 85 -13.34 12.88 -23.83
N ASN A 86 -13.39 12.39 -22.59
CA ASN A 86 -12.99 13.18 -21.44
C ASN A 86 -11.51 13.60 -21.45
N TRP A 87 -10.64 12.86 -22.13
CA TRP A 87 -9.23 13.21 -22.27
C TRP A 87 -9.03 14.44 -23.16
N ASN A 88 -9.95 14.73 -24.08
CA ASN A 88 -9.86 15.97 -24.86
C ASN A 88 -10.03 17.22 -23.96
N PHE A 89 -10.79 17.13 -22.86
CA PHE A 89 -10.90 18.24 -21.90
C PHE A 89 -9.58 18.55 -21.19
N ILE A 90 -8.74 17.54 -20.97
CA ILE A 90 -7.40 17.75 -20.41
C ILE A 90 -6.60 18.63 -21.36
N TYR A 91 -6.50 18.26 -22.64
CA TYR A 91 -5.75 19.05 -23.60
C TYR A 91 -6.31 20.47 -23.76
N GLU A 92 -7.63 20.62 -23.84
CA GLU A 92 -8.28 21.94 -23.90
C GLU A 92 -7.97 22.80 -22.67
N GLY A 93 -8.02 22.23 -21.46
CA GLY A 93 -7.62 22.92 -20.23
C GLY A 93 -6.12 23.27 -20.21
N LEU A 94 -5.25 22.37 -20.67
CA LEU A 94 -3.81 22.61 -20.71
C LEU A 94 -3.42 23.73 -21.69
N LYS A 95 -4.15 23.91 -22.80
CA LYS A 95 -3.90 25.04 -23.74
C LYS A 95 -4.03 26.40 -23.08
N VAL A 96 -4.87 26.54 -22.06
CA VAL A 96 -5.06 27.79 -21.31
C VAL A 96 -4.17 27.89 -20.06
N LEU A 97 -3.31 26.90 -19.81
CA LEU A 97 -2.33 26.94 -18.71
C LEU A 97 -1.23 27.99 -18.97
N SER A 98 -0.88 28.76 -17.95
CA SER A 98 0.25 29.68 -17.95
C SER A 98 1.59 28.93 -17.96
N GLU A 99 2.71 29.63 -18.18
CA GLU A 99 4.05 28.99 -18.30
C GLU A 99 4.49 28.26 -17.02
N ASN A 100 4.18 28.81 -15.86
CA ASN A 100 4.50 28.21 -14.55
C ASN A 100 3.27 27.57 -13.89
N GLY A 101 2.16 27.45 -14.62
CA GLY A 101 0.90 27.00 -14.07
C GLY A 101 0.91 25.50 -13.75
N LEU A 102 0.02 25.13 -12.83
CA LEU A 102 -0.23 23.78 -12.38
C LEU A 102 -1.69 23.39 -12.69
N ALA A 103 -1.87 22.24 -13.32
CA ALA A 103 -3.20 21.68 -13.60
C ALA A 103 -3.37 20.31 -12.92
N LEU A 104 -4.50 20.07 -12.24
CA LEU A 104 -4.84 18.76 -11.67
C LEU A 104 -6.18 18.26 -12.20
N PHE A 105 -6.20 17.06 -12.77
CA PHE A 105 -7.41 16.45 -13.32
C PHE A 105 -7.74 15.15 -12.60
N LEU A 106 -9.00 15.03 -12.18
CA LEU A 106 -9.56 13.78 -11.68
C LEU A 106 -9.95 12.89 -12.86
N ILE A 107 -9.27 11.76 -13.04
CA ILE A 107 -9.35 10.94 -14.26
C ILE A 107 -9.29 9.43 -13.95
N GLU A 108 -9.69 8.59 -14.91
CA GLU A 108 -9.54 7.15 -14.78
C GLU A 108 -8.07 6.69 -14.77
N PRO A 109 -7.70 5.75 -13.88
CA PRO A 109 -6.32 5.24 -13.78
C PRO A 109 -5.76 4.63 -15.07
N THR A 110 -6.65 4.16 -15.96
CA THR A 110 -6.28 3.54 -17.25
C THR A 110 -5.43 4.42 -18.14
N ILE A 111 -5.45 5.75 -17.96
CA ILE A 111 -4.57 6.67 -18.70
C ILE A 111 -3.08 6.40 -18.46
N LEU A 112 -2.70 5.87 -17.29
CA LEU A 112 -1.30 5.61 -16.94
C LEU A 112 -0.76 4.30 -17.54
N TYR A 113 -1.55 3.22 -17.49
CA TYR A 113 -1.05 1.88 -17.82
C TYR A 113 -1.52 1.34 -19.18
N SER A 114 -2.62 1.84 -19.75
CA SER A 114 -3.09 1.36 -21.05
C SER A 114 -2.20 1.84 -22.19
N THR A 115 -2.01 1.04 -23.25
CA THR A 115 -1.25 1.42 -24.45
C THR A 115 -1.77 2.74 -25.05
N LEU A 116 -3.10 2.92 -25.06
CA LEU A 116 -3.74 4.14 -25.54
C LEU A 116 -3.43 5.34 -24.64
N GLY A 117 -3.51 5.16 -23.32
CA GLY A 117 -3.18 6.19 -22.33
C GLY A 117 -1.70 6.61 -22.39
N LYS A 118 -0.78 5.64 -22.42
CA LYS A 118 0.67 5.89 -22.60
C LYS A 118 0.94 6.68 -23.89
N SER A 119 0.28 6.31 -25.00
CA SER A 119 0.41 7.03 -26.28
C SER A 119 -0.14 8.46 -26.21
N TYR A 120 -1.25 8.66 -25.51
CA TYR A 120 -1.86 9.97 -25.31
C TYR A 120 -0.98 10.88 -24.43
N LEU A 121 -0.41 10.37 -23.34
CA LEU A 121 0.51 11.12 -22.48
C LEU A 121 1.79 11.51 -23.25
N LEU A 122 2.35 10.60 -24.07
CA LEU A 122 3.46 10.92 -24.97
C LEU A 122 3.11 11.99 -26.02
N ALA A 123 1.86 12.05 -26.47
CA ALA A 123 1.40 13.09 -27.38
C ALA A 123 1.27 14.45 -26.66
N LEU A 124 0.84 14.48 -25.40
CA LEU A 124 0.86 15.69 -24.59
C LEU A 124 2.28 16.21 -24.35
N GLU A 125 3.24 15.32 -24.11
CA GLU A 125 4.65 15.70 -23.92
C GLU A 125 5.23 16.38 -25.17
N LYS A 126 4.81 15.97 -26.37
CA LYS A 126 5.21 16.63 -27.64
C LYS A 126 4.64 18.04 -27.79
N GLU A 127 3.52 18.32 -27.13
CA GLU A 127 2.93 19.65 -27.02
C GLU A 127 3.46 20.43 -25.79
N ASN A 128 4.55 19.96 -25.17
CA ASN A 128 5.18 20.50 -23.96
C ASN A 128 4.28 20.47 -22.71
N PHE A 129 3.41 19.47 -22.59
CA PHE A 129 2.66 19.23 -21.36
C PHE A 129 3.10 17.92 -20.71
N TYR A 130 3.60 18.03 -19.49
CA TYR A 130 4.17 16.92 -18.74
C TYR A 130 3.34 16.64 -17.51
N TYR A 131 2.94 15.38 -17.33
CA TYR A 131 2.44 14.95 -16.03
C TYR A 131 3.62 14.68 -15.10
N ASN A 132 3.56 15.27 -13.91
CA ASN A 132 4.68 15.27 -12.96
C ASN A 132 4.29 14.65 -11.61
N GLY A 133 3.00 14.55 -11.31
CA GLY A 133 2.53 13.96 -10.05
C GLY A 133 1.25 13.15 -10.20
N VAL A 134 1.17 12.02 -9.49
CA VAL A 134 0.01 11.13 -9.44
C VAL A 134 -0.44 10.97 -7.99
N PHE A 135 -1.71 11.20 -7.72
CA PHE A 135 -2.27 11.07 -6.38
C PHE A 135 -3.40 10.03 -6.38
N ASN A 136 -3.27 9.00 -5.56
CA ASN A 136 -4.34 8.02 -5.33
C ASN A 136 -5.36 8.66 -4.40
N VAL A 137 -6.59 8.89 -4.85
CA VAL A 137 -7.63 9.48 -4.00
C VAL A 137 -8.16 8.47 -2.99
N PRO A 138 -8.83 8.86 -1.89
CA PRO A 138 -9.37 7.89 -0.93
C PRO A 138 -10.33 6.87 -1.55
N GLU A 139 -10.38 5.67 -0.97
CA GLU A 139 -11.36 4.66 -1.38
C GLU A 139 -12.80 5.14 -1.16
N LYS A 140 -13.75 4.53 -1.88
CA LYS A 140 -15.19 4.76 -1.68
C LYS A 140 -15.60 6.23 -1.85
N ILE A 141 -14.83 7.04 -2.56
CA ILE A 141 -15.14 8.46 -2.82
C ILE A 141 -16.55 8.66 -3.42
N PHE A 142 -17.02 7.69 -4.21
CA PHE A 142 -18.37 7.69 -4.81
C PHE A 142 -19.34 6.66 -4.22
N TYR A 143 -19.00 6.02 -3.09
CA TYR A 143 -19.91 5.06 -2.47
C TYR A 143 -21.17 5.76 -1.91
N PRO A 144 -22.38 5.16 -2.00
CA PRO A 144 -22.70 3.84 -2.54
C PRO A 144 -22.95 3.79 -4.06
N GLN A 145 -22.80 4.91 -4.78
CA GLN A 145 -23.15 5.02 -6.20
C GLN A 145 -22.27 4.12 -7.07
N THR A 146 -20.97 4.05 -6.77
CA THR A 146 -20.01 3.16 -7.44
C THR A 146 -18.79 2.91 -6.55
N SER A 147 -18.13 1.77 -6.76
CA SER A 147 -16.81 1.44 -6.17
C SER A 147 -15.63 1.96 -7.00
N PHE A 148 -15.90 2.62 -8.13
CA PHE A 148 -14.86 3.19 -8.98
C PHE A 148 -13.99 4.21 -8.23
N ARG A 149 -12.67 4.04 -8.33
CA ARG A 149 -11.66 4.90 -7.69
C ARG A 149 -10.83 5.58 -8.80
N PRO A 150 -11.02 6.90 -9.04
CA PRO A 150 -10.19 7.66 -9.96
C PRO A 150 -8.81 7.95 -9.36
N ILE A 151 -7.96 8.61 -10.12
CA ILE A 151 -6.72 9.23 -9.65
C ILE A 151 -6.77 10.73 -9.94
N LEU A 152 -5.98 11.50 -9.20
CA LEU A 152 -5.71 12.90 -9.52
C LEU A 152 -4.34 12.99 -10.19
N LEU A 153 -4.29 13.55 -11.40
CA LEU A 153 -3.09 13.64 -12.21
C LEU A 153 -2.70 15.10 -12.39
N SER A 154 -1.48 15.45 -11.99
CA SER A 154 -0.97 16.82 -12.11
C SER A 154 -0.11 17.00 -13.36
N PHE A 155 -0.26 18.16 -13.99
CA PHE A 155 0.41 18.56 -15.21
C PHE A 155 1.01 19.96 -15.09
N SER A 156 2.12 20.18 -15.79
CA SER A 156 2.68 21.51 -16.02
C SER A 156 3.38 21.56 -17.38
N LYS A 157 3.84 22.75 -17.77
CA LYS A 157 4.65 22.92 -18.99
C LYS A 157 6.13 22.58 -18.81
N LYS A 158 6.56 22.32 -17.58
CA LYS A 158 7.94 21.99 -17.24
C LYS A 158 8.05 20.53 -16.86
N GLN A 159 8.89 19.77 -17.56
CA GLN A 159 9.19 18.40 -17.17
C GLN A 159 10.03 18.35 -15.89
N THR A 160 9.65 17.49 -14.96
CA THR A 160 10.46 17.15 -13.78
C THR A 160 11.29 15.88 -14.04
N PRO A 161 12.45 15.72 -13.39
CA PRO A 161 13.28 14.52 -13.57
C PRO A 161 12.59 13.25 -13.05
N ASP A 162 11.88 13.39 -11.93
CA ASP A 162 11.17 12.33 -11.25
C ASP A 162 9.66 12.52 -11.36
N LEU A 163 8.92 11.45 -11.06
CA LEU A 163 7.48 11.46 -10.86
C LEU A 163 7.18 11.49 -9.36
N PHE A 164 6.38 12.44 -8.90
CA PHE A 164 5.89 12.46 -7.53
C PHE A 164 4.64 11.57 -7.42
N ILE A 165 4.64 10.59 -6.52
CA ILE A 165 3.44 9.79 -6.27
C ILE A 165 3.05 9.87 -4.80
N SER A 166 1.74 9.90 -4.54
CA SER A 166 1.25 9.78 -3.15
C SER A 166 -0.16 9.20 -3.03
N GLU A 167 -0.52 8.72 -1.85
CA GLU A 167 -1.88 8.31 -1.51
C GLU A 167 -2.55 9.30 -0.56
N LEU A 168 -3.64 9.92 -1.02
CA LEU A 168 -4.41 10.89 -0.25
C LEU A 168 -5.33 10.18 0.75
N ASN A 169 -5.38 10.70 1.97
CA ASN A 169 -6.33 10.37 3.01
C ASN A 169 -6.70 11.63 3.81
N GLU A 170 -7.67 11.52 4.72
CA GLU A 170 -8.23 12.65 5.49
C GLU A 170 -7.24 13.40 6.39
N GLU A 171 -6.02 12.88 6.54
CA GLU A 171 -5.10 13.29 7.57
C GLU A 171 -3.75 13.77 7.01
N ASN A 172 -3.50 13.62 5.71
CA ASN A 172 -2.19 13.86 5.09
C ASN A 172 -2.17 14.93 3.99
N GLU A 173 -3.29 15.61 3.75
CA GLU A 173 -3.45 16.53 2.63
C GLU A 173 -2.44 17.69 2.70
N LYS A 174 -2.16 18.21 3.89
CA LYS A 174 -1.22 19.33 4.09
C LYS A 174 0.22 18.95 3.85
N GLU A 175 0.62 17.79 4.37
CA GLU A 175 1.99 17.31 4.26
C GLU A 175 2.33 16.93 2.81
N ILE A 176 1.41 16.23 2.13
CA ILE A 176 1.56 15.94 0.70
C ILE A 176 1.66 17.23 -0.11
N SER A 177 0.81 18.22 0.14
CA SER A 177 0.86 19.50 -0.56
C SER A 177 2.20 20.22 -0.37
N ALA A 178 2.72 20.26 0.86
CA ALA A 178 4.02 20.85 1.15
C ALA A 178 5.18 20.10 0.48
N ASN A 179 5.17 18.76 0.53
CA ASN A 179 6.21 17.93 -0.09
C ASN A 179 6.16 18.00 -1.61
N PHE A 180 4.97 18.01 -2.21
CA PHE A 180 4.80 18.16 -3.65
C PHE A 180 5.31 19.53 -4.12
N LYS A 181 4.96 20.62 -3.40
CA LYS A 181 5.43 21.97 -3.75
C LYS A 181 6.94 22.12 -3.65
N ASN A 182 7.53 21.59 -2.58
CA ASN A 182 8.97 21.66 -2.35
C ASN A 182 9.75 20.59 -3.14
N TRP A 183 9.05 19.70 -3.85
CA TRP A 183 9.64 18.55 -4.53
C TRP A 183 10.50 17.70 -3.60
N SER A 184 9.98 17.44 -2.39
CA SER A 184 10.65 16.68 -1.33
C SER A 184 10.31 15.20 -1.41
N ASN A 185 11.30 14.32 -1.27
CA ASN A 185 11.09 12.89 -1.14
C ASN A 185 11.02 12.49 0.34
N SER A 186 9.85 12.02 0.79
CA SER A 186 9.66 11.54 2.16
C SER A 186 10.03 10.06 2.34
N ASN A 187 10.32 9.32 1.25
CA ASN A 187 10.46 7.86 1.20
C ASN A 187 9.21 7.09 1.68
N ASN A 188 8.07 7.77 1.82
CA ASN A 188 6.79 7.16 2.16
C ASN A 188 5.72 7.59 1.14
N ILE A 189 5.01 6.61 0.59
CA ILE A 189 3.97 6.86 -0.42
C ILE A 189 2.79 7.66 0.12
N GLU A 190 2.55 7.65 1.42
CA GLU A 190 1.45 8.38 2.04
C GLU A 190 1.80 9.84 2.32
N THR A 191 3.06 10.24 2.14
CA THR A 191 3.53 11.65 2.24
C THR A 191 4.21 12.19 1.00
N GLY A 192 4.37 11.35 -0.01
CA GLY A 192 5.01 11.71 -1.27
C GLY A 192 6.39 11.12 -1.42
N ILE A 193 6.55 10.33 -2.49
CA ILE A 193 7.83 9.77 -2.90
C ILE A 193 8.14 10.21 -4.33
N LEU A 194 9.42 10.49 -4.59
CA LEU A 194 9.94 10.76 -5.93
C LEU A 194 10.49 9.46 -6.52
N ILE A 195 9.99 9.07 -7.68
CA ILE A 195 10.41 7.84 -8.36
C ILE A 195 10.66 8.08 -9.84
N ASN A 196 11.42 7.18 -10.46
CA ASN A 196 11.56 7.20 -11.91
C ASN A 196 10.20 6.92 -12.57
N LYS A 197 9.79 7.80 -13.47
CA LYS A 197 8.52 7.73 -14.21
C LYS A 197 8.30 6.39 -14.92
N SER A 198 9.37 5.76 -15.42
CA SER A 198 9.30 4.47 -16.12
C SER A 198 9.02 3.28 -15.19
N GLU A 199 9.20 3.45 -13.88
CA GLU A 199 8.97 2.42 -12.88
C GLU A 199 7.54 2.43 -12.32
N PHE A 200 6.73 3.44 -12.65
CA PHE A 200 5.37 3.58 -12.16
C PHE A 200 4.33 3.19 -13.20
N GLU A 201 3.55 2.17 -12.87
CA GLU A 201 2.36 1.80 -13.65
C GLU A 201 1.05 2.03 -12.89
N SER A 202 1.04 1.68 -11.61
CA SER A 202 -0.09 1.87 -10.69
C SER A 202 0.37 1.75 -9.24
N PHE A 203 -0.41 2.30 -8.32
CA PHE A 203 -0.16 2.18 -6.87
C PHE A 203 -0.11 0.73 -6.39
N ASN A 204 -0.99 -0.13 -6.91
CA ASN A 204 -1.00 -1.55 -6.52
C ASN A 204 0.29 -2.27 -6.94
N LYS A 205 0.72 -2.10 -8.19
CA LYS A 205 1.98 -2.70 -8.67
C LYS A 205 3.20 -2.13 -7.94
N PHE A 206 3.19 -0.83 -7.65
CA PHE A 206 4.26 -0.20 -6.88
C PHE A 206 4.39 -0.80 -5.48
N LYS A 207 3.29 -0.88 -4.71
CA LYS A 207 3.27 -1.49 -3.37
C LYS A 207 3.76 -2.94 -3.37
N ILE A 208 3.34 -3.73 -4.36
CA ILE A 208 3.78 -5.12 -4.52
C ILE A 208 5.30 -5.18 -4.78
N LYS A 209 5.81 -4.33 -5.68
CA LYS A 209 7.25 -4.23 -5.94
C LYS A 209 8.02 -3.87 -4.68
N THR A 210 7.55 -2.89 -3.90
CA THR A 210 8.16 -2.53 -2.61
C THR A 210 8.20 -3.69 -1.63
N GLN A 211 7.13 -4.48 -1.50
CA GLN A 211 7.13 -5.66 -0.62
C GLN A 211 8.09 -6.76 -1.09
N ILE A 212 8.23 -6.94 -2.41
CA ILE A 212 9.21 -7.86 -3.02
C ILE A 212 10.64 -7.39 -2.69
N ASP A 213 10.93 -6.10 -2.87
CA ASP A 213 12.24 -5.51 -2.57
C ASP A 213 12.58 -5.59 -1.06
N ASN A 214 11.57 -5.40 -0.20
CA ASN A 214 11.71 -5.57 1.24
C ASN A 214 12.03 -7.03 1.63
N LEU A 215 11.53 -8.02 0.88
CA LEU A 215 11.85 -9.44 1.13
C LEU A 215 13.35 -9.72 0.90
N LYS A 216 13.94 -9.14 -0.16
CA LYS A 216 15.39 -9.20 -0.41
C LYS A 216 16.21 -8.53 0.68
N THR A 217 15.69 -7.44 1.25
CA THR A 217 16.33 -6.75 2.39
C THR A 217 16.32 -7.63 3.65
N GLN A 218 15.22 -8.35 3.89
CA GLN A 218 15.10 -9.28 5.02
C GLN A 218 15.98 -10.52 4.86
N TYR A 219 16.04 -11.09 3.65
CA TYR A 219 16.74 -12.34 3.37
C TYR A 219 17.73 -12.15 2.21
N LYS A 220 19.02 -12.16 2.53
CA LYS A 220 20.10 -11.88 1.56
C LYS A 220 20.18 -12.86 0.40
N ASP A 221 19.66 -14.07 0.57
CA ASP A 221 19.73 -15.15 -0.43
C ASP A 221 18.53 -15.15 -1.38
N TYR A 222 17.61 -14.18 -1.24
CA TYR A 222 16.49 -13.99 -2.15
C TYR A 222 16.88 -13.08 -3.32
N GLU A 223 16.51 -13.51 -4.53
CA GLU A 223 16.69 -12.75 -5.75
C GLU A 223 15.37 -12.52 -6.47
N ASN A 224 15.27 -11.35 -7.11
CA ASN A 224 14.06 -10.94 -7.82
C ASN A 224 14.14 -11.39 -9.28
N TYR A 225 13.09 -12.06 -9.74
CA TYR A 225 12.95 -12.54 -11.11
C TYR A 225 11.60 -12.16 -11.70
N ARG A 226 11.53 -12.06 -13.03
CA ARG A 226 10.26 -12.17 -13.74
C ARG A 226 9.94 -13.63 -14.00
N ILE A 227 8.67 -13.96 -14.15
CA ILE A 227 8.28 -15.32 -14.56
C ILE A 227 8.91 -15.71 -15.91
N SER A 228 9.08 -14.76 -16.83
CA SER A 228 9.79 -14.97 -18.09
C SER A 228 11.27 -15.32 -17.90
N ASP A 229 11.92 -14.85 -16.83
CA ASP A 229 13.33 -15.14 -16.54
C ASP A 229 13.52 -16.57 -16.00
N ILE A 230 12.48 -17.14 -15.38
CA ILE A 230 12.52 -18.46 -14.73
C ILE A 230 11.72 -19.53 -15.47
N SER A 231 11.19 -19.22 -16.67
CA SER A 231 10.38 -20.17 -17.45
C SER A 231 10.93 -20.39 -18.85
N PHE A 232 10.89 -21.64 -19.31
CA PHE A 232 11.19 -21.98 -20.70
C PHE A 232 10.02 -21.64 -21.63
N SER A 233 8.78 -21.84 -21.14
CA SER A 233 7.59 -21.55 -21.92
C SER A 233 6.35 -21.29 -21.05
N ILE A 234 5.44 -20.47 -21.59
CA ILE A 234 4.09 -20.26 -21.03
C ILE A 234 3.07 -20.68 -22.09
N ASN A 235 2.39 -21.79 -21.83
CA ASN A 235 1.52 -22.49 -22.78
C ASN A 235 0.04 -22.24 -22.49
N LEU A 236 -0.75 -22.33 -23.56
CA LEU A 236 -2.20 -22.18 -23.58
C LEU A 236 -2.78 -23.43 -24.26
N THR A 237 -3.94 -23.89 -23.81
CA THR A 237 -4.68 -24.97 -24.47
C THR A 237 -6.14 -24.59 -24.68
N ARG A 238 -6.80 -25.24 -25.64
CA ARG A 238 -8.26 -25.19 -25.82
C ARG A 238 -8.95 -26.43 -25.22
N GLU A 239 -8.21 -27.52 -25.07
CA GLU A 239 -8.73 -28.79 -24.58
C GLU A 239 -8.04 -29.15 -23.27
N GLN A 240 -6.98 -29.96 -23.33
CA GLN A 240 -6.18 -30.33 -22.17
C GLN A 240 -4.71 -29.98 -22.36
N PHE A 241 -3.98 -29.84 -21.26
CA PHE A 241 -2.53 -29.73 -21.29
C PHE A 241 -1.91 -31.11 -21.38
N GLU A 242 -0.78 -31.18 -22.08
CA GLU A 242 0.11 -32.33 -21.97
C GLU A 242 0.90 -32.23 -20.65
N HIS A 243 1.19 -33.37 -20.03
CA HIS A 243 2.01 -33.39 -18.85
C HIS A 243 3.44 -32.96 -19.19
N LYS A 244 3.98 -32.06 -18.37
CA LYS A 244 5.36 -31.59 -18.42
C LYS A 244 5.89 -31.56 -17.00
N GLU A 245 7.16 -31.89 -16.84
CA GLU A 245 7.83 -31.82 -15.55
C GLU A 245 8.07 -30.36 -15.14
N ASN A 246 8.15 -30.12 -13.84
CA ASN A 246 8.41 -28.80 -13.24
C ASN A 246 7.49 -27.68 -13.78
N CYS A 247 6.19 -27.96 -13.88
CA CYS A 247 5.20 -26.99 -14.33
C CYS A 247 4.34 -26.46 -13.19
N ILE A 248 3.96 -25.19 -13.27
CA ILE A 248 2.82 -24.64 -12.52
C ILE A 248 1.66 -24.30 -13.44
N TYR A 249 0.45 -24.38 -12.89
CA TYR A 249 -0.79 -24.06 -13.57
C TYR A 249 -1.42 -22.85 -12.91
N VAL A 250 -1.33 -21.69 -13.59
CA VAL A 250 -1.84 -20.41 -13.08
C VAL A 250 -3.22 -20.13 -13.67
N PRO A 251 -4.27 -19.97 -12.84
CA PRO A 251 -5.62 -19.73 -13.36
C PRO A 251 -5.73 -18.33 -14.00
N LYS A 252 -6.43 -18.27 -15.13
CA LYS A 252 -6.71 -17.04 -15.89
C LYS A 252 -7.83 -16.19 -15.31
N ILE A 253 -8.75 -16.87 -14.62
CA ILE A 253 -10.03 -16.35 -14.16
C ILE A 253 -10.38 -16.93 -12.79
N GLY A 254 -11.14 -16.16 -12.02
CA GLY A 254 -11.67 -16.59 -10.73
C GLY A 254 -10.62 -16.60 -9.62
N SER A 255 -10.97 -17.25 -8.50
CA SER A 255 -10.18 -17.32 -7.27
C SER A 255 -9.50 -18.69 -7.06
N SER A 256 -9.38 -19.49 -8.12
CA SER A 256 -8.69 -20.78 -8.05
C SER A 256 -7.22 -20.56 -7.67
N GLN A 257 -6.62 -21.52 -6.97
CA GLN A 257 -5.21 -21.45 -6.58
C GLN A 257 -4.31 -21.96 -7.71
N VAL A 258 -3.04 -21.52 -7.67
CA VAL A 258 -1.97 -22.09 -8.49
C VAL A 258 -1.68 -23.50 -8.00
N VAL A 259 -1.47 -24.44 -8.93
CA VAL A 259 -1.13 -25.84 -8.62
C VAL A 259 0.12 -26.26 -9.40
N SER A 260 0.86 -27.24 -8.89
CA SER A 260 2.07 -27.81 -9.50
C SER A 260 1.80 -29.10 -10.29
N SER A 261 0.61 -29.68 -10.14
CA SER A 261 0.18 -30.88 -10.87
C SER A 261 -1.06 -30.63 -11.69
N ILE A 262 -1.12 -31.22 -12.88
CA ILE A 262 -2.29 -31.16 -13.77
C ILE A 262 -3.53 -31.81 -13.11
N ALA A 263 -3.31 -32.84 -12.29
CA ALA A 263 -4.39 -33.58 -11.62
C ALA A 263 -5.12 -32.73 -10.57
N ASP A 264 -4.45 -31.70 -10.04
CA ASP A 264 -4.99 -30.84 -8.99
C ASP A 264 -5.79 -29.65 -9.55
N THR A 265 -5.89 -29.54 -10.88
CA THR A 265 -6.65 -28.47 -11.53
C THR A 265 -8.15 -28.65 -11.29
N LYS A 266 -8.82 -27.57 -10.84
CA LYS A 266 -10.25 -27.61 -10.45
C LYS A 266 -11.18 -27.05 -11.53
N ILE A 267 -10.63 -26.24 -12.44
CA ILE A 267 -11.38 -25.65 -13.56
C ILE A 267 -10.86 -26.19 -14.89
N LYS A 268 -11.63 -25.98 -15.97
CA LYS A 268 -11.24 -26.45 -17.32
C LYS A 268 -9.85 -25.92 -17.69
N HIS A 269 -9.00 -26.78 -18.28
CA HIS A 269 -7.60 -26.43 -18.60
C HIS A 269 -7.46 -25.19 -19.50
N GLN A 270 -8.43 -24.92 -20.38
CA GLN A 270 -8.47 -23.67 -21.17
C GLN A 270 -8.43 -22.39 -20.32
N ASN A 271 -8.78 -22.47 -19.03
CA ASN A 271 -8.76 -21.37 -18.08
C ASN A 271 -7.48 -21.32 -17.24
N TYR A 272 -6.44 -22.07 -17.60
CA TYR A 272 -5.11 -22.01 -16.98
C TYR A 272 -4.04 -21.60 -17.99
N PHE A 273 -2.93 -21.07 -17.47
CA PHE A 273 -1.63 -21.05 -18.13
C PHE A 273 -0.79 -22.18 -17.58
N GLN A 274 -0.13 -22.94 -18.44
CA GLN A 274 0.90 -23.90 -18.02
C GLN A 274 2.26 -23.23 -18.18
N VAL A 275 2.94 -22.97 -17.07
CA VAL A 275 4.27 -22.36 -17.03
C VAL A 275 5.29 -23.47 -16.79
N GLU A 276 6.17 -23.69 -17.76
CA GLU A 276 7.28 -24.66 -17.69
C GLU A 276 8.51 -23.95 -17.13
N LEU A 277 8.92 -24.33 -15.93
CA LEU A 277 9.95 -23.62 -15.17
C LEU A 277 11.34 -24.18 -15.44
N ASN A 278 12.33 -23.28 -15.43
CA ASN A 278 13.73 -23.65 -15.39
C ASN A 278 14.08 -24.21 -13.99
N SER A 279 14.32 -25.52 -13.92
CA SER A 279 14.63 -26.23 -12.68
C SER A 279 15.93 -25.81 -12.00
N GLU A 280 16.82 -25.09 -12.71
CA GLU A 280 18.03 -24.51 -12.12
C GLU A 280 17.72 -23.28 -11.25
N ILE A 281 16.54 -22.66 -11.42
CA ILE A 281 16.17 -21.41 -10.75
C ILE A 281 14.92 -21.58 -9.87
N ALA A 282 13.92 -22.35 -10.32
CA ALA A 282 12.64 -22.46 -9.64
C ALA A 282 12.07 -23.88 -9.65
N ILE A 283 11.59 -24.32 -8.47
CA ILE A 283 10.84 -25.57 -8.29
C ILE A 283 9.34 -25.26 -8.32
N ALA A 284 8.59 -25.98 -9.14
CA ALA A 284 7.14 -25.80 -9.30
C ALA A 284 6.36 -25.90 -7.98
N GLU A 285 6.74 -26.85 -7.14
CA GLU A 285 6.13 -27.05 -5.82
C GLU A 285 6.38 -25.86 -4.90
N TYR A 286 7.58 -25.27 -4.93
CA TYR A 286 7.87 -24.06 -4.17
C TYR A 286 7.06 -22.87 -4.70
N LEU A 287 7.01 -22.69 -6.02
CA LEU A 287 6.29 -21.57 -6.62
C LEU A 287 4.77 -21.66 -6.35
N LYS A 288 4.21 -22.88 -6.27
CA LYS A 288 2.86 -23.14 -5.75
C LYS A 288 2.68 -22.58 -4.33
N LEU A 289 3.62 -22.89 -3.43
CA LEU A 289 3.60 -22.40 -2.05
C LEU A 289 3.73 -20.86 -1.98
N PHE A 290 4.64 -20.28 -2.77
CA PHE A 290 4.80 -18.83 -2.86
C PHE A 290 3.47 -18.15 -3.26
N TYR A 291 2.79 -18.64 -4.29
CA TYR A 291 1.50 -18.07 -4.71
C TYR A 291 0.34 -18.33 -3.74
N LYS A 292 0.49 -19.26 -2.78
CA LYS A 292 -0.47 -19.48 -1.69
C LYS A 292 -0.36 -18.39 -0.61
N SER A 293 0.80 -17.74 -0.47
CA SER A 293 1.08 -16.66 0.49
C SER A 293 0.29 -15.38 0.22
N GLU A 294 0.25 -14.45 1.19
CA GLU A 294 -0.40 -13.13 1.04
C GLU A 294 0.18 -12.35 -0.15
N LEU A 295 1.52 -12.22 -0.22
CA LEU A 295 2.21 -11.51 -1.29
C LEU A 295 1.97 -12.16 -2.66
N GLY A 296 2.06 -13.48 -2.75
CA GLY A 296 1.78 -14.22 -3.98
C GLY A 296 0.36 -13.98 -4.52
N ARG A 297 -0.64 -13.96 -3.62
CA ARG A 297 -2.03 -13.63 -3.99
C ARG A 297 -2.18 -12.17 -4.43
N LEU A 298 -1.51 -11.23 -3.75
CA LEU A 298 -1.52 -9.82 -4.14
C LEU A 298 -0.92 -9.64 -5.54
N ILE A 299 0.19 -10.32 -5.86
CA ILE A 299 0.80 -10.34 -7.19
C ILE A 299 -0.24 -10.80 -8.22
N LEU A 300 -0.82 -11.99 -8.06
CA LEU A 300 -1.80 -12.53 -9.02
C LEU A 300 -3.02 -11.63 -9.20
N ASN A 301 -3.56 -11.09 -8.11
CA ASN A 301 -4.70 -10.18 -8.15
C ASN A 301 -4.37 -8.89 -8.92
N SER A 302 -3.13 -8.40 -8.83
CA SER A 302 -2.67 -7.21 -9.55
C SER A 302 -2.51 -7.41 -11.06
N LEU A 303 -2.38 -8.67 -11.52
CA LEU A 303 -2.31 -9.00 -12.95
C LEU A 303 -3.68 -8.97 -13.61
N SER A 304 -4.75 -9.03 -12.83
CA SER A 304 -6.10 -8.98 -13.38
C SER A 304 -6.48 -7.55 -13.79
N THR A 305 -6.97 -7.41 -15.02
CA THR A 305 -7.57 -6.14 -15.44
C THR A 305 -8.87 -5.92 -14.68
N SER A 306 -9.13 -4.68 -14.27
CA SER A 306 -10.29 -4.23 -13.49
C SER A 306 -11.60 -4.26 -14.30
N SER A 307 -11.94 -5.42 -14.86
CA SER A 307 -13.24 -5.78 -15.39
C SER A 307 -14.01 -6.64 -14.39
N PHE A 308 -15.35 -6.66 -14.49
CA PHE A 308 -16.25 -7.41 -13.59
C PHE A 308 -15.91 -8.93 -13.53
N ILE A 309 -15.20 -9.44 -14.55
CA ILE A 309 -14.51 -10.74 -14.51
C ILE A 309 -13.01 -10.46 -14.68
N PRO A 310 -12.17 -10.75 -13.67
CA PRO A 310 -10.73 -10.59 -13.77
C PRO A 310 -10.17 -11.57 -14.81
N HIS A 311 -9.56 -11.06 -15.87
CA HIS A 311 -8.86 -11.87 -16.86
C HIS A 311 -7.38 -11.47 -16.90
N ILE A 312 -6.51 -12.44 -16.67
CA ILE A 312 -5.05 -12.28 -16.74
C ILE A 312 -4.58 -12.64 -18.15
N ASN A 313 -3.74 -11.80 -18.76
CA ASN A 313 -3.15 -12.10 -20.07
C ASN A 313 -1.77 -12.76 -19.93
N LYS A 314 -1.27 -13.39 -21.01
CA LYS A 314 0.02 -14.10 -21.00
C LYS A 314 1.21 -13.17 -20.70
N ALA A 315 1.18 -11.95 -21.23
CA ALA A 315 2.27 -10.99 -21.03
C ALA A 315 2.33 -10.51 -19.57
N ASP A 316 1.17 -10.31 -18.94
CA ASP A 316 1.11 -9.89 -17.52
C ASP A 316 1.74 -10.95 -16.60
N ILE A 317 1.49 -12.24 -16.86
CA ILE A 317 2.13 -13.32 -16.10
C ILE A 317 3.63 -13.35 -16.37
N ALA A 318 4.03 -13.30 -17.64
CA ALA A 318 5.44 -13.33 -18.02
C ALA A 318 6.24 -12.22 -17.33
N GLU A 319 5.67 -11.02 -17.25
CA GLU A 319 6.30 -9.85 -16.63
C GLU A 319 6.06 -9.74 -15.11
N SER A 320 5.31 -10.66 -14.51
CA SER A 320 5.06 -10.65 -13.07
C SER A 320 6.34 -10.97 -12.30
N LEU A 321 6.55 -10.23 -11.20
CA LEU A 321 7.74 -10.36 -10.36
C LEU A 321 7.53 -11.40 -9.27
N VAL A 322 8.57 -12.17 -8.98
CA VAL A 322 8.66 -13.11 -7.86
C VAL A 322 10.03 -13.00 -7.23
N ALA A 323 10.10 -13.15 -5.90
CA ALA A 323 11.36 -13.25 -5.18
C ALA A 323 11.57 -14.69 -4.75
N LEU A 324 12.67 -15.29 -5.17
CA LEU A 324 12.97 -16.70 -4.96
C LEU A 324 14.29 -16.86 -4.20
N PRO A 325 14.36 -17.79 -3.24
CA PRO A 325 15.63 -18.18 -2.64
C PRO A 325 16.36 -19.20 -3.51
N SER A 326 17.57 -19.58 -3.10
CA SER A 326 18.34 -20.65 -3.76
C SER A 326 17.58 -21.99 -3.84
N ILE A 327 17.89 -22.83 -4.84
CA ILE A 327 17.27 -24.15 -5.01
C ILE A 327 17.31 -25.01 -3.73
N PRO A 328 18.44 -25.14 -3.01
CA PRO A 328 18.47 -25.90 -1.74
C PRO A 328 17.50 -25.35 -0.68
N GLU A 329 17.35 -24.04 -0.61
CA GLU A 329 16.41 -23.40 0.32
C GLU A 329 14.96 -23.63 -0.11
N GLN A 330 14.66 -23.61 -1.42
CA GLN A 330 13.34 -23.98 -1.94
C GLN A 330 12.97 -25.42 -1.57
N GLU A 331 13.90 -26.37 -1.69
CA GLU A 331 13.71 -27.77 -1.29
C GLU A 331 13.43 -27.89 0.21
N LEU A 332 14.19 -27.16 1.04
CA LEU A 332 13.97 -27.13 2.48
C LEU A 332 12.58 -26.58 2.85
N LEU A 333 12.15 -25.52 2.18
CA LEU A 333 10.83 -24.90 2.40
C LEU A 333 9.69 -25.85 1.98
N ILE A 334 9.83 -26.54 0.84
CA ILE A 334 8.88 -27.58 0.42
C ILE A 334 8.82 -28.71 1.45
N HIS A 335 9.97 -29.23 1.86
CA HIS A 335 10.04 -30.31 2.84
C HIS A 335 9.38 -29.91 4.17
N THR A 336 9.65 -28.69 4.63
CA THR A 336 9.07 -28.14 5.85
C THR A 336 7.55 -28.00 5.73
N ASN A 337 7.04 -27.48 4.61
CA ASN A 337 5.60 -27.39 4.38
C ASN A 337 4.93 -28.77 4.41
N ASN A 338 5.53 -29.78 3.77
CA ASN A 338 4.98 -31.13 3.79
C ASN A 338 4.91 -31.70 5.21
N LYS A 339 5.91 -31.42 6.06
CA LYS A 339 5.88 -31.81 7.48
C LYS A 339 4.80 -31.09 8.27
N LEU A 340 4.49 -29.84 7.94
CA LEU A 340 3.38 -29.11 8.54
C LEU A 340 2.02 -29.68 8.11
N GLU A 341 1.89 -30.10 6.85
CA GLU A 341 0.68 -30.77 6.34
C GLU A 341 0.48 -32.13 7.03
N GLU A 342 1.52 -32.95 7.17
CA GLU A 342 1.48 -34.21 7.95
C GLU A 342 1.06 -33.99 9.41
N LEU A 343 1.56 -32.93 10.05
CA LEU A 343 1.17 -32.55 11.41
C LEU A 343 -0.29 -32.13 11.48
N GLN A 344 -0.77 -31.37 10.49
CA GLN A 344 -2.17 -30.95 10.41
C GLN A 344 -3.10 -32.17 10.28
N GLU A 345 -2.78 -33.12 9.41
CA GLU A 345 -3.54 -34.38 9.27
C GLU A 345 -3.59 -35.15 10.59
N THR A 346 -2.44 -35.24 11.29
CA THR A 346 -2.37 -35.89 12.61
C THR A 346 -3.26 -35.19 13.65
N ILE A 347 -3.31 -33.86 13.64
CA ILE A 347 -4.18 -33.07 14.53
C ILE A 347 -5.66 -33.32 14.19
N ASP A 348 -6.01 -33.32 12.91
CA ASP A 348 -7.39 -33.54 12.46
C ASP A 348 -7.87 -34.96 12.86
N ASP A 349 -7.03 -35.98 12.72
CA ASP A 349 -7.31 -37.35 13.17
C ASP A 349 -7.52 -37.42 14.70
N LEU A 350 -6.66 -36.75 15.47
CA LEU A 350 -6.80 -36.68 16.92
C LEU A 350 -8.13 -36.01 17.32
N GLN A 351 -8.56 -34.96 16.61
CA GLN A 351 -9.83 -34.29 16.88
C GLN A 351 -11.03 -35.20 16.67
N LEU A 352 -11.02 -36.05 15.64
CA LEU A 352 -12.07 -37.03 15.40
C LEU A 352 -12.14 -38.06 16.54
N GLU A 353 -10.98 -38.55 16.98
CA GLU A 353 -10.87 -39.59 18.01
C GLU A 353 -11.09 -39.08 19.44
N LEU A 354 -10.88 -37.79 19.72
CA LEU A 354 -11.07 -37.20 21.06
C LEU A 354 -12.48 -37.45 21.61
N SER A 355 -13.51 -37.43 20.75
CA SER A 355 -14.89 -37.71 21.15
C SER A 355 -15.13 -39.18 21.53
N LEU A 356 -14.29 -40.09 21.03
CA LEU A 356 -14.42 -41.54 21.19
C LEU A 356 -13.48 -42.09 22.28
N ASN A 357 -12.38 -41.40 22.59
CA ASN A 357 -11.30 -41.89 23.45
C ASN A 357 -10.79 -40.86 24.48
N PRO A 358 -11.60 -40.43 25.48
CA PRO A 358 -11.25 -39.37 26.42
C PRO A 358 -10.15 -39.73 27.44
N LYS A 359 -9.78 -41.02 27.56
CA LYS A 359 -8.83 -41.50 28.57
C LYS A 359 -7.39 -41.01 28.37
N ASN A 360 -7.06 -40.52 27.17
CA ASN A 360 -5.72 -40.03 26.84
C ASN A 360 -5.63 -38.49 26.77
N THR A 361 -6.70 -37.78 27.19
CA THR A 361 -6.78 -36.31 27.04
C THR A 361 -5.62 -35.59 27.74
N ASP A 362 -5.25 -36.00 28.95
CA ASP A 362 -4.17 -35.35 29.70
C ASP A 362 -2.80 -35.48 29.01
N VAL A 363 -2.53 -36.65 28.40
CA VAL A 363 -1.28 -36.91 27.67
C VAL A 363 -1.23 -36.14 26.35
N ILE A 364 -2.38 -36.00 25.68
CA ILE A 364 -2.50 -35.20 24.45
C ILE A 364 -2.26 -33.72 24.77
N LEU A 365 -2.84 -33.20 25.85
CA LEU A 365 -2.65 -31.82 26.29
C LEU A 365 -1.17 -31.54 26.61
N GLU A 366 -0.51 -32.41 27.36
CA GLU A 366 0.93 -32.24 27.69
C GLU A 366 1.80 -32.20 26.43
N LYS A 367 1.58 -33.13 25.48
CA LYS A 367 2.31 -33.14 24.21
C LYS A 367 2.01 -31.92 23.37
N PHE A 368 0.75 -31.50 23.31
CA PHE A 368 0.33 -30.31 22.57
C PHE A 368 1.00 -29.06 23.12
N ASP A 369 0.98 -28.84 24.43
CA ASP A 369 1.62 -27.69 25.07
C ASP A 369 3.13 -27.62 24.76
N SER A 370 3.80 -28.79 24.73
CA SER A 370 5.23 -28.89 24.39
C SER A 370 5.56 -28.47 22.95
N ILE A 371 4.61 -28.60 22.02
CA ILE A 371 4.76 -28.27 20.60
C ILE A 371 4.23 -26.85 20.32
N GLN A 372 3.11 -26.48 20.94
CA GLN A 372 2.41 -25.22 20.70
C GLN A 372 3.27 -24.01 21.07
N GLY A 373 3.98 -24.06 22.20
CA GLY A 373 4.83 -22.95 22.65
C GLY A 373 5.88 -22.54 21.59
N PRO A 374 6.75 -23.46 21.15
CA PRO A 374 7.72 -23.20 20.09
C PRO A 374 7.10 -22.71 18.77
N LEU A 375 6.03 -23.37 18.29
CA LEU A 375 5.37 -22.98 17.04
C LEU A 375 4.74 -21.59 17.11
N LYS A 376 4.16 -21.23 18.27
CA LYS A 376 3.60 -19.91 18.49
C LYS A 376 4.69 -18.83 18.44
N SER A 377 5.86 -19.09 19.01
CA SER A 377 7.00 -18.17 18.95
C SER A 377 7.47 -17.93 17.51
N LEU A 378 7.60 -18.98 16.70
CA LEU A 378 7.98 -18.86 15.29
C LEU A 378 6.92 -18.07 14.50
N SER A 379 5.64 -18.38 14.72
CA SER A 379 4.55 -17.65 14.09
C SER A 379 4.54 -16.15 14.45
N GLN A 380 4.98 -15.78 15.65
CA GLN A 380 5.10 -14.37 16.06
C GLN A 380 6.28 -13.66 15.39
N GLU A 381 7.41 -14.36 15.22
CA GLU A 381 8.53 -13.84 14.42
C GLU A 381 8.09 -13.59 12.96
N ASP A 382 7.40 -14.55 12.34
CA ASP A 382 6.89 -14.42 10.97
C ASP A 382 5.86 -13.30 10.83
N GLU A 383 5.00 -13.10 11.83
CA GLU A 383 4.04 -12.00 11.89
C GLU A 383 4.78 -10.65 11.87
N ILE A 384 5.80 -10.48 12.72
CA ILE A 384 6.61 -9.26 12.78
C ILE A 384 7.33 -9.03 11.46
N LEU A 385 7.94 -10.07 10.88
CA LEU A 385 8.60 -9.95 9.57
C LEU A 385 7.59 -9.57 8.48
N SER A 386 6.35 -10.04 8.55
CA SER A 386 5.27 -9.63 7.64
C SER A 386 4.93 -8.14 7.78
N LEU A 387 4.83 -7.64 9.01
CA LEU A 387 4.61 -6.21 9.26
C LEU A 387 5.78 -5.37 8.72
N ILE A 388 7.02 -5.81 8.94
CA ILE A 388 8.21 -5.15 8.39
C ILE A 388 8.17 -5.10 6.85
N ARG A 389 7.75 -6.19 6.18
CA ARG A 389 7.62 -6.20 4.70
C ARG A 389 6.61 -5.21 4.18
N LYS A 390 5.49 -5.04 4.90
CA LYS A 390 4.43 -4.08 4.54
C LYS A 390 4.92 -2.64 4.61
N GLY A 391 5.92 -2.37 5.45
CA GLY A 391 6.48 -1.03 5.66
C GLY A 391 5.66 -0.20 6.65
N GLU A 392 6.17 0.99 6.94
CA GLU A 392 5.43 1.98 7.73
C GLU A 392 4.19 2.47 6.99
N GLY A 393 3.17 2.87 7.76
CA GLY A 393 1.99 3.53 7.24
C GLY A 393 0.96 3.82 8.34
N LYS A 394 -0.33 3.80 7.98
CA LYS A 394 -1.40 4.25 8.89
C LYS A 394 -1.43 3.47 10.21
N GLN A 395 -1.18 2.17 10.15
CA GLN A 395 -1.31 1.26 11.28
C GLN A 395 0.02 0.62 11.69
N ILE A 396 1.13 0.99 11.04
CA ILE A 396 2.45 0.41 11.31
C ILE A 396 3.45 1.55 11.44
N GLU A 397 4.18 1.59 12.55
CA GLU A 397 5.26 2.55 12.79
C GLU A 397 6.52 1.79 13.20
N PHE A 398 7.66 2.17 12.63
CA PHE A 398 8.96 1.66 13.03
C PHE A 398 9.72 2.69 13.84
N LYS A 399 10.48 2.20 14.83
CA LYS A 399 11.45 2.97 15.58
C LYS A 399 12.70 2.14 15.73
N GLN A 400 13.84 2.70 15.33
CA GLN A 400 15.10 1.97 15.45
C GLN A 400 15.47 1.69 16.92
N THR A 401 15.10 2.59 17.83
CA THR A 401 15.42 2.54 19.26
C THR A 401 14.29 3.17 20.06
N PHE A 402 14.17 2.82 21.34
CA PHE A 402 13.21 3.44 22.27
C PHE A 402 13.82 4.56 23.10
N SER A 403 15.10 4.44 23.48
CA SER A 403 15.74 5.36 24.43
C SER A 403 17.04 5.97 23.92
N LYS A 404 17.77 5.28 23.05
CA LYS A 404 19.06 5.73 22.55
C LYS A 404 18.91 6.64 21.34
N ASN A 405 19.33 7.90 21.49
CA ASN A 405 19.52 8.75 20.33
C ASN A 405 20.75 8.27 19.54
N ILE A 406 20.54 7.83 18.29
CA ILE A 406 21.59 7.21 17.45
C ILE A 406 22.73 8.19 17.14
N ARG A 407 22.44 9.49 17.03
CA ARG A 407 23.44 10.52 16.71
C ARG A 407 24.32 10.84 17.92
N THR A 408 23.71 11.06 19.08
CA THR A 408 24.45 11.42 20.31
C THR A 408 24.97 10.22 21.08
N LYS A 409 24.42 9.02 20.80
CA LYS A 409 24.64 7.76 21.52
C LYS A 409 24.31 7.84 23.01
N GLN A 410 23.43 8.77 23.39
CA GLN A 410 23.00 8.97 24.78
C GLN A 410 21.51 8.65 24.94
N LYS A 411 21.10 8.43 26.19
CA LYS A 411 19.69 8.28 26.54
C LYS A 411 18.97 9.62 26.34
N ASP A 412 17.84 9.59 25.64
CA ASP A 412 17.11 10.76 25.22
C ASP A 412 15.61 10.57 25.44
N LYS A 413 15.01 11.48 26.23
CA LYS A 413 13.58 11.44 26.54
C LYS A 413 12.71 11.79 25.34
N GLU A 414 13.24 12.53 24.36
CA GLU A 414 12.50 12.86 23.15
C GLU A 414 12.31 11.64 22.26
N ILE A 415 13.26 10.69 22.27
CA ILE A 415 13.12 9.40 21.58
C ILE A 415 12.02 8.57 22.26
N GLU A 416 12.03 8.49 23.60
CA GLU A 416 10.97 7.81 24.36
C GLU A 416 9.59 8.46 24.07
N LYS A 417 9.51 9.79 24.09
CA LYS A 417 8.29 10.54 23.76
C LYS A 417 7.83 10.25 22.33
N SER A 418 8.74 10.11 21.36
CA SER A 418 8.39 9.80 19.98
C SER A 418 7.71 8.44 19.83
N SER A 419 8.06 7.44 20.63
CA SER A 419 7.35 6.16 20.65
C SER A 419 6.00 6.26 21.36
N LEU A 420 5.95 6.95 22.50
CA LEU A 420 4.71 7.08 23.29
C LEU A 420 3.63 7.92 22.58
N LYS A 421 4.01 8.98 21.85
CA LYS A 421 3.04 9.76 21.06
C LYS A 421 2.39 8.90 19.99
N ASN A 422 3.14 7.99 19.35
CA ASN A 422 2.62 7.06 18.36
C ASN A 422 1.57 6.12 18.96
N ILE A 423 1.80 5.62 20.18
CA ILE A 423 0.82 4.80 20.93
C ILE A 423 -0.46 5.60 21.16
N VAL A 424 -0.36 6.83 21.66
CA VAL A 424 -1.53 7.72 21.83
C VAL A 424 -2.23 7.96 20.49
N GLY A 425 -1.46 8.19 19.43
CA GLY A 425 -1.96 8.33 18.07
C GLY A 425 -2.77 7.13 17.59
N PHE A 426 -2.26 5.91 17.79
CA PHE A 426 -2.95 4.67 17.43
C PHE A 426 -4.23 4.47 18.25
N LEU A 427 -4.18 4.70 19.57
CA LEU A 427 -5.36 4.61 20.44
C LEU A 427 -6.46 5.57 19.99
N ASN A 428 -6.11 6.77 19.55
CA ASN A 428 -7.08 7.77 19.09
C ASN A 428 -7.59 7.53 17.66
N ALA A 429 -6.85 6.79 16.84
CA ALA A 429 -7.19 6.46 15.47
C ALA A 429 -7.85 5.07 15.37
N GLU A 430 -7.41 4.24 14.42
CA GLU A 430 -7.95 2.90 14.13
C GLU A 430 -7.22 1.77 14.86
N GLY A 431 -6.34 2.10 15.81
CA GLY A 431 -5.33 1.17 16.34
C GLY A 431 -4.11 1.06 15.41
N GLY A 432 -3.19 0.16 15.76
CA GLY A 432 -1.98 -0.08 14.99
C GLY A 432 -0.90 -0.79 15.81
N THR A 433 0.23 -1.04 15.18
CA THR A 433 1.39 -1.72 15.75
C THR A 433 2.63 -0.82 15.65
N LEU A 434 3.29 -0.61 16.78
CA LEU A 434 4.62 0.00 16.84
C LEU A 434 5.67 -1.10 16.99
N LEU A 435 6.65 -1.12 16.09
CA LEU A 435 7.83 -1.98 16.19
C LEU A 435 9.05 -1.17 16.58
N ILE A 436 9.70 -1.55 17.68
CA ILE A 436 10.95 -0.92 18.13
C ILE A 436 12.12 -1.90 18.00
N GLY A 437 13.23 -1.44 17.45
CA GLY A 437 14.35 -2.26 16.99
C GLY A 437 14.32 -2.50 15.48
N VAL A 438 13.58 -1.68 14.73
CA VAL A 438 13.48 -1.72 13.26
C VAL A 438 13.74 -0.31 12.73
N SER A 439 14.68 -0.15 11.79
CA SER A 439 14.91 1.15 11.15
C SER A 439 13.87 1.45 10.07
N ASP A 440 13.81 2.70 9.65
CA ASP A 440 12.84 3.21 8.67
C ASP A 440 12.92 2.48 7.31
N ASP A 441 14.07 1.89 6.98
CA ASP A 441 14.29 1.05 5.78
C ASP A 441 13.89 -0.43 5.97
N GLY A 442 13.29 -0.79 7.11
CA GLY A 442 12.85 -2.15 7.43
C GLY A 442 13.95 -3.09 7.94
N ASN A 443 15.17 -2.60 8.17
CA ASN A 443 16.22 -3.45 8.74
C ASN A 443 15.96 -3.73 10.24
N VAL A 444 16.02 -5.01 10.63
CA VAL A 444 15.98 -5.41 12.05
C VAL A 444 17.30 -5.01 12.69
N THR A 445 17.29 -3.96 13.49
CA THR A 445 18.47 -3.38 14.15
C THR A 445 18.64 -3.90 15.57
N GLY A 446 17.53 -4.14 16.27
CA GLY A 446 17.46 -4.67 17.62
C GLY A 446 17.47 -3.59 18.72
N ILE A 447 16.89 -3.90 19.88
CA ILE A 447 16.82 -3.01 21.07
C ILE A 447 17.94 -3.23 22.09
N GLU A 448 18.92 -4.09 21.80
CA GLU A 448 20.00 -4.46 22.72
C GLU A 448 20.83 -3.25 23.18
N ASP A 449 20.88 -2.23 22.33
CA ASP A 449 21.67 -1.02 22.52
C ASP A 449 20.95 0.06 23.34
N ASP A 450 19.70 -0.14 23.78
CA ASP A 450 18.86 0.86 24.46
C ASP A 450 19.17 1.09 25.96
N PHE A 451 20.36 0.71 26.42
CA PHE A 451 20.84 0.88 27.81
C PHE A 451 20.15 0.00 28.87
N PHE A 452 19.36 -1.00 28.48
CA PHE A 452 18.71 -1.92 29.43
C PHE A 452 19.47 -3.25 29.51
N LYS A 453 19.74 -3.70 30.75
CA LYS A 453 20.51 -4.93 31.00
C LYS A 453 19.70 -6.21 30.75
N THR A 454 18.38 -6.17 30.91
CA THR A 454 17.48 -7.32 30.82
C THR A 454 16.16 -6.92 30.19
N ASN A 455 15.47 -7.88 29.56
CA ASN A 455 14.13 -7.68 28.98
C ASN A 455 13.13 -7.20 30.03
N ASP A 456 13.15 -7.79 31.23
CA ASP A 456 12.23 -7.39 32.31
C ASP A 456 12.39 -5.93 32.72
N LYS A 457 13.64 -5.43 32.77
CA LYS A 457 13.90 -4.02 33.09
C LYS A 457 13.46 -3.08 31.97
N TYR A 458 13.62 -3.52 30.73
CA TYR A 458 13.13 -2.80 29.56
C TYR A 458 11.60 -2.69 29.60
N LEU A 459 10.90 -3.81 29.72
CA LEU A 459 9.44 -3.88 29.78
C LEU A 459 8.87 -3.12 30.99
N LEU A 460 9.52 -3.21 32.15
CA LEU A 460 9.12 -2.46 33.33
C LEU A 460 9.25 -0.95 33.13
N HIS A 461 10.36 -0.49 32.54
CA HIS A 461 10.55 0.92 32.21
C HIS A 461 9.50 1.41 31.20
N PHE A 462 9.27 0.65 30.13
CA PHE A 462 8.24 0.93 29.13
C PHE A 462 6.84 1.01 29.75
N LYS A 463 6.47 0.02 30.58
CA LYS A 463 5.20 -0.03 31.31
C LYS A 463 5.01 1.20 32.22
N ASN A 464 6.06 1.60 32.94
CA ASN A 464 6.02 2.76 33.83
C ASN A 464 5.83 4.06 33.06
N LEU A 465 6.41 4.16 31.85
CA LEU A 465 6.18 5.29 30.96
C LEU A 465 4.76 5.33 30.42
N ILE A 466 4.18 4.19 30.00
CA ILE A 466 2.75 4.13 29.64
C ILE A 466 1.89 4.60 30.83
N ASN A 467 2.15 4.11 32.03
CA ASN A 467 1.37 4.50 33.21
C ASN A 467 1.45 6.01 33.49
N SER A 468 2.66 6.56 33.48
CA SER A 468 2.92 7.95 33.89
C SER A 468 2.61 8.98 32.81
N LYS A 469 2.63 8.58 31.53
CA LYS A 469 2.45 9.49 30.39
C LYS A 469 1.14 9.31 29.64
N ILE A 470 0.53 8.13 29.66
CA ILE A 470 -0.71 7.83 28.92
C ILE A 470 -1.86 7.53 29.88
N GLY A 471 -1.56 6.81 30.96
CA GLY A 471 -2.51 6.46 32.02
C GLY A 471 -2.94 4.99 31.97
N SER A 472 -3.18 4.42 33.16
CA SER A 472 -3.50 2.99 33.32
C SER A 472 -4.84 2.57 32.71
N ALA A 473 -5.74 3.51 32.42
CA ALA A 473 -7.05 3.22 31.84
C ALA A 473 -6.95 2.56 30.45
N TYR A 474 -5.86 2.81 29.71
CA TYR A 474 -5.66 2.29 28.35
C TYR A 474 -4.93 0.94 28.30
N TYR A 475 -4.48 0.38 29.44
CA TYR A 475 -3.78 -0.92 29.44
C TYR A 475 -4.53 -2.06 28.75
N PRO A 476 -5.87 -2.19 28.86
CA PRO A 476 -6.60 -3.23 28.13
C PRO A 476 -6.53 -3.11 26.60
N LEU A 477 -6.10 -1.94 26.10
CA LEU A 477 -5.99 -1.62 24.68
C LEU A 477 -4.54 -1.67 24.17
N ILE A 478 -3.55 -1.88 25.05
CA ILE A 478 -2.13 -1.91 24.68
C ILE A 478 -1.54 -3.24 25.11
N ASP A 479 -1.18 -4.08 24.15
CA ASP A 479 -0.43 -5.32 24.37
C ASP A 479 1.01 -5.12 23.90
N PHE A 480 2.00 -5.55 24.67
CA PHE A 480 3.40 -5.38 24.27
C PHE A 480 4.31 -6.45 24.86
N ASP A 481 5.24 -6.92 24.05
CA ASP A 481 6.27 -7.88 24.46
C ASP A 481 7.52 -7.78 23.57
N ILE A 482 8.63 -8.38 24.02
CA ILE A 482 9.89 -8.45 23.28
C ILE A 482 9.99 -9.81 22.60
N PHE A 483 10.10 -9.78 21.28
CA PHE A 483 10.26 -10.96 20.44
C PHE A 483 11.69 -11.04 19.91
N THR A 484 12.16 -12.27 19.66
CA THR A 484 13.42 -12.48 18.94
C THR A 484 13.09 -12.63 17.46
N VAL A 485 13.67 -11.76 16.63
CA VAL A 485 13.47 -11.71 15.18
C VAL A 485 14.83 -11.62 14.51
N LEU A 486 15.17 -12.56 13.64
CA LEU A 486 16.49 -12.64 12.99
C LEU A 486 17.65 -12.52 13.99
N ASN A 487 17.54 -13.22 15.13
CA ASN A 487 18.48 -13.20 16.26
C ASN A 487 18.66 -11.85 16.97
N LYS A 488 17.72 -10.92 16.81
CA LYS A 488 17.71 -9.62 17.47
C LYS A 488 16.40 -9.41 18.23
N LYS A 489 16.43 -8.57 19.25
CA LYS A 489 15.25 -8.27 20.06
C LYS A 489 14.46 -7.12 19.48
N VAL A 490 13.17 -7.33 19.26
CA VAL A 490 12.23 -6.32 18.77
C VAL A 490 11.10 -6.20 19.79
N LEU A 491 10.80 -4.98 20.24
CA LEU A 491 9.60 -4.71 21.00
C LEU A 491 8.44 -4.52 20.02
N LYS A 492 7.41 -5.37 20.12
CA LYS A 492 6.14 -5.18 19.42
C LYS A 492 5.13 -4.59 20.40
N VAL A 493 4.40 -3.57 19.97
CA VAL A 493 3.35 -2.91 20.76
C VAL A 493 2.09 -2.84 19.91
N ASP A 494 1.10 -3.66 20.22
CA ASP A 494 -0.20 -3.70 19.55
C ASP A 494 -1.21 -2.82 20.30
N CYS A 495 -1.78 -1.84 19.59
CA CYS A 495 -2.71 -0.87 20.11
C CYS A 495 -4.09 -1.06 19.46
N LYS A 496 -5.13 -1.21 20.28
CA LYS A 496 -6.53 -1.22 19.82
C LYS A 496 -7.10 0.20 19.80
N ALA A 497 -7.99 0.45 18.85
CA ALA A 497 -8.78 1.68 18.81
C ALA A 497 -9.53 1.91 20.14
N SER A 498 -9.34 3.08 20.74
CA SER A 498 -10.05 3.49 21.95
C SER A 498 -11.46 3.96 21.63
N THR A 499 -12.37 3.79 22.59
CA THR A 499 -13.71 4.40 22.58
C THR A 499 -13.74 5.77 23.25
N GLU A 500 -12.67 6.15 23.95
CA GLU A 500 -12.52 7.43 24.64
C GLU A 500 -11.23 8.13 24.20
N PRO A 501 -11.18 9.47 24.16
CA PRO A 501 -9.99 10.20 23.74
C PRO A 501 -8.83 9.98 24.72
N CYS A 502 -7.64 9.72 24.19
CA CYS A 502 -6.39 9.46 24.90
C CYS A 502 -5.43 10.66 24.78
N PHE A 503 -4.73 10.99 25.86
CA PHE A 503 -3.85 12.13 25.94
C PHE A 503 -2.48 11.72 26.49
N TYR A 504 -1.43 12.30 25.93
CA TYR A 504 -0.09 12.25 26.52
C TYR A 504 0.02 13.35 27.60
N GLU A 505 0.43 12.98 28.80
CA GLU A 505 0.52 13.83 29.99
C GLU A 505 -0.74 14.67 30.24
N GLU A 506 -1.92 14.07 30.02
CA GLU A 506 -3.25 14.69 30.19
C GLU A 506 -3.53 15.93 29.31
N THR A 507 -2.58 16.34 28.47
CA THR A 507 -2.60 17.66 27.81
C THR A 507 -2.43 17.56 26.30
N GLU A 508 -1.56 16.68 25.82
CA GLU A 508 -1.24 16.58 24.40
C GLU A 508 -2.08 15.50 23.73
N PHE A 509 -2.93 15.91 22.78
CA PHE A 509 -3.75 14.99 22.00
C PHE A 509 -3.06 14.67 20.68
N TYR A 510 -2.67 13.42 20.53
CA TYR A 510 -2.02 12.92 19.33
C TYR A 510 -2.95 12.01 18.55
N VAL A 511 -2.95 12.14 17.24
CA VAL A 511 -3.66 11.24 16.33
C VAL A 511 -2.64 10.69 15.34
N ARG A 512 -2.67 9.38 15.12
CA ARG A 512 -1.87 8.78 14.05
C ARG A 512 -2.49 9.20 12.73
N THR A 513 -1.86 10.17 12.10
CA THR A 513 -2.23 10.77 10.83
C THR A 513 -1.26 10.27 9.80
N ASN A 514 -1.68 9.29 9.03
CA ASN A 514 -0.80 8.49 8.19
C ASN A 514 0.16 9.31 7.30
N PRO A 515 1.51 9.18 7.39
CA PRO A 515 2.34 8.29 8.22
C PRO A 515 2.95 8.97 9.45
N ALA A 516 2.56 10.19 9.76
CA ALA A 516 3.00 10.93 10.93
C ALA A 516 2.11 10.67 12.14
N THR A 517 2.48 11.30 13.25
CA THR A 517 1.59 11.41 14.41
C THR A 517 1.51 12.86 14.77
N ASP A 518 0.39 13.46 14.39
CA ASP A 518 0.13 14.87 14.58
C ASP A 518 -0.44 15.16 15.95
N ARG A 519 0.00 16.29 16.48
CA ARG A 519 -0.60 16.91 17.66
C ARG A 519 -1.75 17.79 17.19
N LEU A 520 -2.97 17.46 17.59
CA LEU A 520 -4.13 18.30 17.33
C LEU A 520 -4.44 19.16 18.55
N GLU A 521 -4.72 20.44 18.30
CA GLU A 521 -5.05 21.40 19.35
C GLU A 521 -6.26 22.26 18.99
N GLY A 522 -6.89 22.85 20.01
CA GLY A 522 -7.96 23.83 19.87
C GLY A 522 -9.15 23.28 19.08
N ARG A 523 -9.57 24.01 18.04
CA ARG A 523 -10.77 23.67 17.27
C ARG A 523 -10.67 22.32 16.56
N ARG A 524 -9.52 21.99 15.95
CA ARG A 524 -9.31 20.73 15.21
C ARG A 524 -9.45 19.53 16.12
N GLN A 525 -8.85 19.61 17.31
CA GLN A 525 -8.97 18.58 18.34
C GLN A 525 -10.43 18.37 18.78
N MET A 526 -11.16 19.45 19.06
CA MET A 526 -12.56 19.36 19.47
C MET A 526 -13.46 18.75 18.39
N GLU A 527 -13.24 19.10 17.12
CA GLU A 527 -13.99 18.55 15.99
C GLU A 527 -13.67 17.07 15.77
N TYR A 528 -12.39 16.69 15.85
CA TYR A 528 -11.96 15.29 15.75
C TYR A 528 -12.60 14.43 16.85
N ILE A 529 -12.47 14.85 18.12
CA ILE A 529 -13.00 14.09 19.26
C ILE A 529 -14.52 13.88 19.12
N LYS A 530 -15.26 14.92 18.73
CA LYS A 530 -16.71 14.86 18.50
C LYS A 530 -17.11 13.95 17.34
N SER A 531 -16.23 13.76 16.36
CA SER A 531 -16.49 12.92 15.19
C SER A 531 -16.17 11.44 15.50
N ARG A 532 -15.01 11.19 16.11
CA ARG A 532 -14.43 9.85 16.29
C ARG A 532 -14.99 9.05 17.47
N PHE A 533 -15.34 9.70 18.58
CA PHE A 533 -15.72 9.02 19.83
C PHE A 533 -17.21 9.20 20.16
N LYS A 534 -18.06 9.18 19.12
CA LYS A 534 -19.51 9.36 19.24
C LYS A 534 -20.27 8.07 19.51
#